data_AF-A0A1X7VFN3-F1
#
_entry.id   AF-A0A1X7VFN3-F1
#
_cell.length_a   1.000
_cell.length_b   1.000
_cell.length_c   1.000
_cell.angle_alpha   90.00
_cell.angle_beta   90.00
_cell.angle_gamma   90.00
#
_symmetry.space_group_name_H-M   'P 1'
#
loop_
_entity.id
_entity.type
_entity.pdbx_description
1 polymer ?
#
loop_
_entity_poly.entity_id
_entity_poly.type
_entity_poly.pdbx_seq_one_letter_code
_entity_poly.pdbx_strand_id
1 'polypeptide(L)' 'MFDVSSCIYGLHVYKDIWELCIGEELVCSPQMNNPHDCYAVAVCKSGTIVGHVPKMMARLCWLSLSKSSTVIKCFV' A
#
# COMPACT_ATOMS: atom_id res chain seq x y z
N MET A 1 12.96 -7.42 -11.26
CA MET A 1 12.33 -7.01 -9.99
C MET A 1 12.97 -5.69 -9.59
N PHE A 2 12.18 -4.69 -9.22
CA PHE A 2 12.68 -3.37 -8.82
C PHE A 2 12.23 -3.11 -7.39
N ASP A 3 13.19 -2.84 -6.50
CA ASP A 3 12.93 -2.63 -5.08
C ASP A 3 13.22 -1.18 -4.70
N VAL A 4 12.36 -0.62 -3.86
CA VAL A 4 12.50 0.74 -3.34
C VAL A 4 12.33 0.69 -1.83
N SER A 5 13.36 1.08 -1.07
CA SER A 5 13.22 1.28 0.38
C SER A 5 12.25 2.42 0.66
N SER A 6 11.25 2.14 1.48
CA SER A 6 10.19 3.09 1.83
C SER A 6 9.58 2.68 3.18
N CYS A 7 8.39 3.20 3.48
CA CYS A 7 7.67 2.91 4.72
C CYS A 7 6.16 2.83 4.46
N ILE A 8 5.43 2.20 5.38
CA ILE A 8 3.97 2.12 5.34
C ILE A 8 3.42 3.25 6.23
N TYR A 9 2.56 4.09 5.69
CA TYR A 9 1.89 5.16 6.43
C TYR A 9 0.60 4.65 7.08
N GLY A 10 0.16 5.35 8.14
CA GLY A 10 -1.13 5.10 8.77
C GLY A 10 -1.13 4.08 9.90
N LEU A 11 0.03 3.61 10.37
CA LEU A 11 0.10 2.64 11.48
C LEU A 11 -0.72 3.09 12.71
N HIS A 12 -0.72 4.38 13.05
CA HIS A 12 -1.52 4.91 14.16
C HIS A 12 -3.03 4.70 14.00
N VAL A 13 -3.53 4.55 12.77
CA VAL A 13 -4.93 4.22 12.44
C VAL A 13 -5.17 2.71 12.44
N TYR A 14 -4.19 1.92 11.99
CA TYR A 14 -4.36 0.48 11.72
C TYR A 14 -3.78 -0.46 12.77
N LYS A 15 -3.07 0.06 13.78
CA LYS A 15 -2.39 -0.70 14.84
C LYS A 15 -3.30 -1.67 15.62
N ASP A 16 -4.61 -1.41 15.66
CA ASP A 16 -5.56 -2.24 16.41
C ASP A 16 -6.07 -3.44 15.58
N ILE A 17 -5.87 -3.41 14.25
CA ILE A 17 -6.29 -4.47 13.32
C ILE A 17 -5.12 -5.16 12.61
N TRP A 18 -3.91 -4.65 12.78
CA TRP A 18 -2.71 -5.18 12.16
C TRP A 18 -1.52 -5.15 13.12
N GLU A 19 -0.96 -6.34 13.35
CA GLU A 19 0.31 -6.54 14.02
C GLU A 19 1.43 -6.69 12.98
N LEU A 20 2.46 -5.85 13.11
CA LEU A 20 3.63 -5.83 12.24
C LEU A 20 4.47 -7.11 12.41
N CYS A 21 4.75 -7.82 11.32
CA CYS A 21 5.63 -8.98 11.29
C CYS A 21 6.73 -8.77 10.24
N ILE A 22 8.00 -8.79 10.65
CA ILE A 22 9.14 -8.61 9.74
C ILE A 22 9.21 -9.83 8.79
N GLY A 23 9.42 -9.56 7.51
CA GLY A 23 9.39 -10.53 6.42
C GLY A 23 7.98 -10.77 5.87
N GLU A 24 6.94 -10.13 6.40
CA GLU A 24 5.59 -10.26 5.89
C GLU A 24 5.46 -9.60 4.50
N GLU A 25 4.88 -10.35 3.55
CA GLU A 25 4.51 -9.84 2.24
C GLU A 25 3.08 -9.28 2.26
N LEU A 26 2.93 -8.05 1.82
CA LEU A 26 1.67 -7.33 1.69
C LEU A 26 1.43 -6.94 0.23
N VAL A 27 0.17 -6.81 -0.16
CA VAL A 27 -0.22 -6.45 -1.53
C VAL A 27 -0.74 -5.03 -1.58
N CYS A 28 -0.27 -4.25 -2.56
CA CYS A 28 -0.77 -2.91 -2.79
C CYS A 28 -1.95 -2.90 -3.77
N SER A 29 -2.96 -2.07 -3.49
CA SER A 29 -4.13 -1.90 -4.36
C SER A 29 -4.55 -0.43 -4.47
N PRO A 30 -5.00 0.05 -5.65
CA PRO A 30 -5.60 1.38 -5.77
C PRO A 30 -6.84 1.53 -4.89
N GLN A 31 -6.90 2.59 -4.08
CA GLN A 31 -8.09 2.91 -3.28
C GLN A 31 -8.90 4.00 -3.98
N MET A 32 -9.77 3.60 -4.91
CA MET A 32 -10.52 4.51 -5.79
C MET A 32 -11.41 5.52 -5.06
N ASN A 33 -11.88 5.17 -3.85
CA ASN A 33 -12.86 5.97 -3.10
C ASN A 33 -12.23 6.68 -1.88
N ASN A 34 -10.95 7.04 -1.95
CA ASN A 34 -10.32 7.81 -0.88
C ASN A 34 -10.69 9.31 -1.01
N PRO A 35 -11.36 9.92 -0.01
CA PRO A 35 -11.81 11.31 -0.10
C PRO A 35 -10.68 12.35 0.01
N HIS A 36 -9.48 11.93 0.44
CA HIS A 36 -8.35 12.82 0.71
C HIS A 36 -7.26 12.76 -0.37
N ASP A 37 -7.15 11.65 -1.09
CA ASP A 37 -6.13 11.44 -2.13
C ASP A 37 -6.65 10.54 -3.26
N CYS A 38 -6.88 11.11 -4.44
CA CYS A 38 -7.35 10.36 -5.61
C CYS A 38 -6.33 9.34 -6.16
N TYR A 39 -5.07 9.41 -5.70
CA TYR A 39 -4.02 8.45 -6.03
C TYR A 39 -3.66 7.55 -4.85
N ALA A 40 -4.50 7.48 -3.82
CA ALA A 40 -4.28 6.62 -2.67
C ALA A 40 -4.03 5.17 -3.11
N VAL A 41 -2.96 4.58 -2.59
CA VAL A 41 -2.64 3.16 -2.74
C VAL A 41 -2.65 2.55 -1.35
N ALA A 42 -3.63 1.69 -1.11
CA ALA A 42 -3.77 0.93 0.11
C ALA A 42 -2.76 -0.22 0.12
N VAL A 43 -2.17 -0.47 1.27
CA VAL A 43 -1.38 -1.67 1.58
C VAL A 43 -2.33 -2.64 2.28
N CYS A 44 -2.46 -3.85 1.74
CA CYS A 44 -3.48 -4.80 2.12
C CYS A 44 -2.87 -6.12 2.60
N LYS A 45 -3.38 -6.62 3.72
CA LYS A 45 -3.14 -7.97 4.26
C LYS A 45 -4.42 -8.78 4.12
N SER A 46 -4.41 -9.81 3.28
CA SER A 46 -5.58 -10.68 3.05
C SER A 46 -6.88 -9.90 2.76
N GLY A 47 -6.77 -8.83 1.95
CA GLY A 47 -7.91 -7.95 1.61
C GLY A 47 -8.25 -6.86 2.65
N THR A 48 -7.64 -6.90 3.84
CA THR A 48 -7.80 -5.85 4.86
C THR A 48 -6.76 -4.75 4.66
N ILE A 49 -7.19 -3.49 4.65
CA ILE A 49 -6.27 -2.34 4.56
C ILE A 49 -5.54 -2.20 5.90
N VAL A 50 -4.21 -2.22 5.85
CA VAL A 50 -3.33 -2.10 7.03
C VAL A 50 -2.45 -0.86 6.99
N GLY A 51 -2.54 -0.08 5.92
CA GLY A 51 -1.81 1.17 5.75
C GLY A 51 -1.89 1.69 4.33
N HIS A 52 -1.05 2.67 4.05
CA HIS A 52 -0.95 3.30 2.73
C HIS A 52 0.49 3.50 2.30
N VAL A 53 0.70 3.49 0.99
CA VAL A 53 1.97 3.90 0.39
C VAL A 53 2.16 5.41 0.61
N PRO A 54 3.38 5.90 0.87
CA PRO A 54 3.64 7.32 1.05
C PRO A 54 3.22 8.14 -0.17
N LYS A 55 2.64 9.31 0.08
CA LYS A 55 2.08 10.19 -0.96
C LYS A 55 3.05 10.53 -2.10
N MET A 56 4.35 10.61 -1.78
CA MET A 56 5.41 10.85 -2.77
C MET A 56 5.47 9.76 -3.85
N MET A 57 5.20 8.51 -3.49
CA MET A 57 5.23 7.36 -4.39
C MET A 57 3.84 6.96 -4.91
N ALA A 58 2.79 7.30 -4.17
CA ALA A 58 1.41 6.88 -4.42
C ALA A 58 0.97 7.07 -5.89
N ARG A 59 1.27 8.22 -6.51
CA ARG A 59 0.95 8.49 -7.92
C ARG A 59 1.55 7.48 -8.90
N LEU A 60 2.83 7.16 -8.74
CA LEU A 60 3.53 6.23 -9.63
C LEU A 60 3.04 4.79 -9.41
N CYS A 61 2.85 4.41 -8.15
CA CYS A 61 2.28 3.11 -7.79
C CYS A 61 0.87 2.94 -8.34
N TRP A 62 0.01 3.95 -8.18
CA TRP A 62 -1.37 3.96 -8.67
C TRP A 62 -1.43 3.81 -10.19
N LEU A 63 -0.62 4.58 -10.94
CA LEU A 63 -0.54 4.48 -12.40
C LEU A 63 -0.03 3.10 -12.87
N SER A 64 0.87 2.51 -12.10
CA SER A 64 1.40 1.18 -12.42
C SER A 64 0.34 0.11 -12.17
N LEU A 65 -0.37 0.18 -11.05
CA LEU A 65 -1.45 -0.72 -10.65
C LEU A 65 -2.73 -0.58 -11.48
N SER A 66 -2.98 0.60 -12.09
CA SER A 66 -4.13 0.79 -12.99
C SER A 66 -3.97 0.05 -14.32
N LYS A 67 -2.76 -0.43 -14.63
CA LYS A 67 -2.51 -1.35 -15.74
C LYS A 67 -2.75 -2.78 -15.23
N SER A 68 -3.60 -3.54 -15.93
CA SER A 68 -4.17 -4.83 -15.49
C SER A 68 -3.18 -5.97 -15.17
N SER A 69 -1.88 -5.79 -15.40
CA SER A 69 -0.87 -6.85 -15.21
C SER A 69 0.19 -6.53 -14.14
N THR A 70 0.13 -5.36 -13.50
CA THR A 70 1.15 -4.99 -12.51
C THR A 70 0.74 -5.41 -11.10
N VAL A 71 1.64 -6.07 -10.39
CA VAL A 71 1.51 -6.34 -8.96
C VAL A 71 2.59 -5.56 -8.23
N ILE A 72 2.20 -4.79 -7.21
CA ILE A 72 3.13 -4.14 -6.29
C ILE A 72 2.99 -4.83 -4.94
N LYS A 73 4.10 -5.28 -4.40
CA LYS A 73 4.20 -5.91 -3.08
C LYS A 73 5.03 -5.03 -2.15
N CYS A 74 4.69 -5.06 -0.87
CA CYS A 74 5.49 -4.47 0.19
C CYS A 74 5.97 -5.58 1.11
N PHE A 75 7.23 -5.49 1.53
CA PHE A 75 7.81 -6.38 2.52
C PHE A 75 8.10 -5.55 3.77
N VAL A 76 7.64 -6.04 4.91
CA VAL A 76 7.90 -5.43 6.23
C VAL A 76 9.24 -5.87 6.78
#